data_AF-I3Z5Q3-F1
#
_entry.id   AF-I3Z5Q3-F1
#
_cell.length_a   1.000
_cell.length_b   1.000
_cell.length_c   1.000
_cell.angle_alpha   90.00
_cell.angle_beta   90.00
_cell.angle_gamma   90.00
#
_symmetry.space_group_name_H-M   'P 1'
#
loop_
_entity.id
_entity.type
_entity.pdbx_description
1 polymer ?
#
loop_
_entity_poly.entity_id
_entity_poly.type
_entity_poly.pdbx_seq_one_letter_code
_entity_poly.pdbx_strand_id
1 'polypeptide(L)'
;MPSSTKYDQQMGFFIDMQRCIGCHACEMACAECETNGQESMIHIHYVERAVSTQTTVQVCMHCEDPACANVCPADAISKDEFGVVHTAETSRCIGCSNCVLACPFGVPQKQEKAELMMKCNMCYDRTSAGKKPMCATVCPSQALFYGTREEIEKKRPDSVPVDTFFFGEQEVKTKVKIMMPKGSNYLKVQ
;
A
#
# COMPACT_ATOMS: atom_id res chain seq x y z
N MET A 1 1.65 8.01 26.94
CA MET A 1 0.49 8.92 26.83
C MET A 1 -0.56 8.19 26.00
N PRO A 2 -1.85 8.18 26.38
CA PRO A 2 -2.85 7.53 25.53
C PRO A 2 -2.90 8.35 24.23
N SER A 3 -2.47 7.73 23.13
CA SER A 3 -2.47 8.33 21.81
C SER A 3 -3.92 8.70 21.47
N SER A 4 -4.24 9.99 21.41
CA SER A 4 -5.55 10.48 20.94
C SER A 4 -5.67 10.32 19.42
N THR A 5 -5.30 9.15 18.91
CA THR A 5 -5.37 8.84 17.49
C THR A 5 -6.82 8.90 17.04
N LYS A 6 -7.04 9.57 15.90
CA LYS A 6 -8.30 9.64 15.17
C LYS A 6 -8.33 8.62 14.03
N TYR A 7 -7.51 7.58 14.12
CA TYR A 7 -7.50 6.50 13.13
C TYR A 7 -8.85 5.78 13.17
N ASP A 8 -9.58 5.84 12.05
CA ASP A 8 -10.87 5.18 11.89
C ASP A 8 -10.67 3.79 11.26
N GLN A 9 -10.95 2.73 12.03
CA GLN A 9 -10.83 1.35 11.57
C GLN A 9 -11.88 0.96 10.52
N GLN A 10 -12.96 1.74 10.36
CA GLN A 10 -13.97 1.51 9.32
C GLN A 10 -13.49 2.00 7.94
N MET A 11 -12.43 2.82 7.90
CA MET A 11 -11.82 3.29 6.67
C MET A 11 -10.91 2.20 6.08
N GLY A 12 -11.08 1.94 4.79
CA GLY A 12 -10.26 1.02 4.01
C GLY A 12 -9.54 1.74 2.88
N PHE A 13 -8.40 1.18 2.46
CA PHE A 13 -7.71 1.57 1.24
C PHE A 13 -8.05 0.59 0.12
N PHE A 14 -8.54 1.11 -0.99
CA PHE A 14 -9.00 0.34 -2.15
C PHE A 14 -8.25 0.78 -3.40
N ILE A 15 -7.80 -0.19 -4.20
CA ILE A 15 -7.09 0.02 -5.47
C ILE A 15 -7.95 -0.51 -6.61
N ASP A 16 -8.28 0.33 -7.57
CA ASP A 16 -8.98 -0.02 -8.80
C ASP A 16 -8.05 0.22 -9.99
N MET A 17 -7.28 -0.81 -10.35
CA MET A 17 -6.25 -0.72 -11.40
C MET A 17 -6.86 -0.43 -12.77
N GLN A 18 -8.12 -0.80 -13.01
CA GLN A 18 -8.80 -0.52 -14.28
C GLN A 18 -9.05 0.98 -14.51
N ARG A 19 -8.99 1.79 -13.45
CA ARG A 19 -9.12 3.24 -13.51
C ARG A 19 -7.78 3.96 -13.46
N CYS A 20 -6.66 3.25 -13.30
CA CYS A 20 -5.35 3.90 -13.26
C CYS A 20 -4.99 4.41 -14.64
N ILE A 21 -4.77 5.72 -14.74
CA ILE A 21 -4.45 6.41 -16.00
C ILE A 21 -2.96 6.80 -16.11
N GLY A 22 -2.11 6.29 -15.22
CA GLY A 22 -0.67 6.59 -15.28
C GLY A 22 -0.31 8.06 -15.11
N CYS A 23 -1.10 8.86 -14.38
CA CYS A 23 -0.88 10.32 -14.31
C CYS A 23 0.25 10.76 -13.36
N HIS A 24 0.82 9.83 -12.58
CA HIS A 24 1.90 10.09 -11.60
C HIS A 24 1.57 11.07 -10.45
N ALA A 25 0.34 11.62 -10.40
CA ALA A 25 -0.07 12.54 -9.32
C ALA A 25 0.05 11.91 -7.93
N CYS A 26 -0.26 10.62 -7.80
CA CYS A 26 -0.17 9.90 -6.53
C CYS A 26 1.28 9.78 -6.03
N GLU A 27 2.25 9.57 -6.92
CA GLU A 27 3.67 9.49 -6.56
C GLU A 27 4.18 10.83 -6.06
N MET A 28 3.86 11.92 -6.78
CA MET A 28 4.25 13.28 -6.41
C MET A 28 3.66 13.68 -5.06
N ALA A 29 2.37 13.42 -4.86
CA ALA A 29 1.73 13.70 -3.57
C ALA A 29 2.26 12.81 -2.44
N CYS A 30 2.72 11.60 -2.74
CA CYS A 30 3.37 10.74 -1.75
C CYS A 30 4.74 11.29 -1.35
N ALA A 31 5.55 11.76 -2.30
CA ALA A 31 6.83 12.40 -2.02
C ALA A 31 6.68 13.66 -1.15
N GLU A 32 5.65 14.47 -1.43
CA GLU A 32 5.32 15.70 -0.66
C GLU A 32 4.67 15.44 0.70
N CYS A 33 4.46 14.17 1.09
CA CYS A 33 3.99 13.86 2.44
C CYS A 33 5.12 14.16 3.44
N GLU A 34 4.83 14.94 4.47
CA GLU A 34 5.82 15.52 5.41
C GLU A 34 6.79 14.46 5.99
N THR A 35 6.34 13.22 6.15
CA THR A 35 7.10 12.12 6.74
C THR A 35 7.95 11.30 5.75
N ASN A 36 7.90 11.61 4.44
CA ASN A 36 8.46 10.75 3.39
C ASN A 36 9.80 11.26 2.81
N GLY A 37 10.26 12.45 3.23
CA GLY A 37 11.57 12.97 2.84
C GLY A 37 11.73 13.29 1.34
N GLN A 38 10.66 13.76 0.68
CA GLN A 38 10.62 14.10 -0.76
C GLN A 38 10.83 12.94 -1.73
N GLU A 39 10.75 11.71 -1.22
CA GLU A 39 10.89 10.50 -2.02
C GLU A 39 9.57 9.72 -2.02
N SER A 40 9.15 9.27 -3.20
CA SER A 40 7.89 8.54 -3.30
C SER A 40 8.03 7.13 -2.74
N MET A 41 7.07 6.72 -1.93
CA MET A 41 7.01 5.37 -1.36
C MET A 41 6.01 4.44 -2.07
N ILE A 42 5.47 4.90 -3.19
CA ILE A 42 4.59 4.16 -4.08
C ILE A 42 5.05 4.41 -5.51
N HIS A 43 4.77 3.47 -6.41
CA HIS A 43 5.26 3.57 -7.78
C HIS A 43 4.20 3.18 -8.81
N ILE A 44 4.12 3.95 -9.89
CA ILE A 44 3.36 3.57 -11.08
C ILE A 44 4.26 2.70 -11.96
N HIS A 45 3.75 1.53 -12.30
CA HIS A 45 4.40 0.62 -13.24
C HIS A 45 3.54 0.45 -14.48
N TYR A 46 4.21 0.26 -15.62
CA TYR A 46 3.56 -0.17 -16.84
C TYR A 46 3.60 -1.69 -16.86
N VAL A 47 2.44 -2.31 -17.14
CA VAL A 47 2.33 -3.77 -17.12
C VAL A 47 3.16 -4.37 -18.25
N GLU A 48 2.93 -3.91 -19.48
CA GLU A 48 3.68 -4.33 -20.67
C GLU A 48 3.96 -3.13 -21.59
N ARG A 49 5.06 -2.42 -21.32
CA ARG A 49 5.42 -1.17 -22.03
C ARG A 49 5.47 -1.29 -23.55
N ALA A 50 5.81 -2.46 -24.07
CA ALA A 50 5.98 -2.68 -25.51
C ALA A 50 4.64 -2.72 -26.27
N VAL A 51 3.54 -3.09 -25.61
CA VAL A 51 2.27 -3.42 -26.30
C VAL A 51 1.03 -2.78 -25.66
N SER A 52 1.14 -2.25 -24.44
CA SER A 52 0.01 -1.71 -23.70
C SER A 52 0.38 -0.44 -22.94
N THR A 53 -0.54 0.53 -22.92
CA THR A 53 -0.46 1.72 -22.05
C THR A 53 -1.05 1.44 -20.66
N GLN A 54 -1.40 0.19 -20.35
CA GLN A 54 -1.95 -0.17 -19.06
C GLN A 54 -0.92 0.06 -17.96
N THR A 55 -1.33 0.84 -16.97
CA THR A 55 -0.55 1.12 -15.77
C THR A 55 -1.17 0.49 -14.54
N THR A 56 -0.33 0.06 -13.62
CA THR A 56 -0.67 -0.34 -12.27
C THR A 56 0.04 0.57 -11.27
N VAL A 57 -0.44 0.59 -10.04
CA VAL A 57 0.17 1.34 -8.95
C VAL A 57 0.50 0.38 -7.82
N GLN A 58 1.78 0.34 -7.47
CA GLN A 58 2.32 -0.49 -6.41
C GLN A 58 2.30 0.32 -5.11
N VAL A 59 1.44 -0.10 -4.20
CA VAL A 59 1.35 0.40 -2.82
C VAL A 59 1.54 -0.75 -1.86
N CYS A 60 1.94 -0.47 -0.62
CA CYS A 60 2.03 -1.50 0.43
C CYS A 60 0.64 -2.08 0.69
N MET A 61 0.52 -3.41 0.65
CA MET A 61 -0.76 -4.07 0.90
C MET A 61 -1.12 -4.17 2.39
N HIS A 62 -0.16 -3.87 3.28
CA HIS A 62 -0.31 -3.93 4.73
C HIS A 62 -0.90 -5.27 5.17
N CYS A 63 -0.15 -6.35 4.92
CA CYS A 63 -0.58 -7.73 5.14
C CYS A 63 -0.91 -7.99 6.61
N GLU A 64 -1.86 -8.90 6.85
CA GLU A 64 -2.17 -9.40 8.19
C GLU A 64 -0.95 -10.11 8.81
N ASP A 65 -0.26 -10.93 8.01
CA ASP A 65 1.04 -11.53 8.37
C ASP A 65 2.14 -10.97 7.46
N PRO A 66 2.80 -9.86 7.86
CA PRO A 66 3.76 -9.16 7.00
C PRO A 66 5.10 -9.89 6.93
N ALA A 67 5.31 -10.67 5.86
CA ALA A 67 6.60 -11.31 5.55
C ALA A 67 7.79 -10.35 5.67
N CYS A 68 7.63 -9.08 5.23
CA CYS A 68 8.68 -8.07 5.32
C CYS A 68 9.11 -7.75 6.77
N ALA A 69 8.18 -7.75 7.74
CA ALA A 69 8.50 -7.57 9.15
C ALA A 69 9.14 -8.84 9.72
N ASN A 70 8.56 -10.01 9.42
CA ASN A 70 8.99 -11.30 9.96
C ASN A 70 10.45 -11.66 9.59
N VAL A 71 10.93 -11.21 8.42
CA VAL A 71 12.32 -11.47 7.98
C VAL A 71 13.32 -10.40 8.43
N CYS A 72 12.89 -9.34 9.12
CA CYS A 72 13.76 -8.24 9.50
C CYS A 72 14.60 -8.63 10.74
N PRO A 73 15.93 -8.86 10.61
CA PRO A 73 16.74 -9.31 11.74
C PRO A 73 16.94 -8.21 12.80
N ALA A 74 16.76 -6.95 12.42
CA ALA A 74 16.87 -5.80 13.32
C ALA A 74 15.53 -5.40 13.94
N ASP A 75 14.42 -6.07 13.55
CA ASP A 75 13.06 -5.74 13.95
C ASP A 75 12.73 -4.24 13.73
N ALA A 76 13.19 -3.73 12.58
CA ALA A 76 13.01 -2.33 12.19
C ALA A 76 11.62 -2.04 11.61
N ILE A 77 10.84 -3.06 11.26
CA ILE A 77 9.53 -2.92 10.59
C ILE A 77 8.48 -3.46 11.56
N SER A 78 7.54 -2.61 11.96
CA SER A 78 6.47 -2.98 12.89
C SER A 78 5.10 -2.91 12.22
N LYS A 79 4.13 -3.65 12.78
CA LYS A 79 2.71 -3.54 12.49
C LYS A 79 2.01 -3.04 13.75
N ASP A 80 1.22 -1.98 13.63
CA ASP A 80 0.46 -1.44 14.75
C ASP A 80 -0.85 -2.21 15.04
N GLU A 81 -1.55 -1.78 16.10
CA GLU A 81 -2.86 -2.31 16.49
C GLU A 81 -3.98 -2.07 15.46
N PHE A 82 -3.77 -1.13 14.53
CA PHE A 82 -4.70 -0.82 13.44
C PHE A 82 -4.41 -1.67 12.19
N GLY A 83 -3.37 -2.50 12.20
CA GLY A 83 -2.94 -3.33 11.07
C GLY A 83 -2.13 -2.58 10.02
N VAL A 84 -1.64 -1.37 10.33
CA VAL A 84 -0.73 -0.64 9.44
C VAL A 84 0.68 -1.16 9.65
N VAL A 85 1.24 -1.78 8.61
CA VAL A 85 2.66 -2.13 8.56
C VAL A 85 3.48 -0.89 8.21
N HIS A 86 4.32 -0.40 9.13
CA HIS A 86 5.09 0.83 8.97
C HIS A 86 6.33 0.66 8.08
N THR A 87 6.92 1.78 7.67
CA THR A 87 8.26 1.80 7.04
C THR A 87 9.33 1.41 8.06
N ALA A 88 10.57 1.16 7.64
CA ALA A 88 11.62 0.82 8.58
C ALA A 88 11.95 2.02 9.49
N GLU A 89 12.05 1.74 10.79
CA GLU A 89 12.58 2.64 11.80
C GLU A 89 14.05 2.94 11.48
N THR A 90 14.37 4.23 11.30
CA THR A 90 15.67 4.71 10.83
C THR A 90 16.79 4.31 11.79
N SER A 91 16.50 4.33 13.10
CA SER A 91 17.45 3.98 14.15
C SER A 91 17.77 2.48 14.27
N ARG A 92 16.98 1.62 13.62
CA ARG A 92 17.11 0.15 13.70
C ARG A 92 17.49 -0.50 12.37
N CYS A 93 17.11 0.11 11.25
CA CYS A 93 17.36 -0.50 9.95
C CYS A 93 18.85 -0.63 9.65
N ILE A 94 19.27 -1.83 9.22
CA ILE A 94 20.66 -2.13 8.86
C ILE A 94 20.86 -2.30 7.35
N GLY A 95 19.90 -1.89 6.51
CA GLY A 95 20.05 -1.90 5.05
C GLY A 95 20.20 -3.28 4.38
N CYS A 96 19.85 -4.38 5.07
CA CYS A 96 20.11 -5.76 4.60
C CYS A 96 19.24 -6.25 3.43
N SER A 97 18.19 -5.52 3.04
CA SER A 97 17.28 -5.85 1.93
C SER A 97 16.47 -7.17 2.02
N ASN A 98 16.52 -7.91 3.14
CA ASN A 98 15.70 -9.12 3.32
C ASN A 98 14.20 -8.85 3.07
N CYS A 99 13.70 -7.72 3.56
CA CYS A 99 12.31 -7.30 3.40
C CYS A 99 11.93 -6.98 1.94
N VAL A 100 12.88 -6.51 1.12
CA VAL A 100 12.70 -6.29 -0.32
C VAL A 100 12.47 -7.61 -1.03
N LEU A 101 13.30 -8.61 -0.72
CA LEU A 101 13.22 -9.95 -1.31
C LEU A 101 12.01 -10.76 -0.83
N ALA A 102 11.60 -10.58 0.43
CA ALA A 102 10.53 -11.37 1.03
C ALA A 102 9.13 -10.86 0.71
N CYS A 103 8.96 -9.61 0.27
CA CYS A 103 7.63 -9.08 0.02
C CYS A 103 7.05 -9.67 -1.28
N PRO A 104 5.93 -10.42 -1.22
CA PRO A 104 5.36 -11.04 -2.42
C PRO A 104 4.80 -10.01 -3.42
N PHE A 105 4.56 -8.77 -2.97
CA PHE A 105 4.10 -7.66 -3.80
C PHE A 105 5.24 -6.77 -4.32
N GLY A 106 6.50 -7.04 -3.94
CA GLY A 106 7.67 -6.28 -4.38
C GLY A 106 7.67 -4.79 -4.00
N VAL A 107 6.97 -4.41 -2.92
CA VAL A 107 6.76 -3.00 -2.54
C VAL A 107 7.97 -2.35 -1.84
N PRO A 108 8.63 -3.00 -0.86
CA PRO A 108 9.76 -2.39 -0.16
C PRO A 108 10.90 -2.08 -1.11
N GLN A 109 11.48 -0.89 -1.01
CA GLN A 109 12.67 -0.50 -1.76
C GLN A 109 13.76 -0.03 -0.81
N LYS A 110 15.02 -0.36 -1.11
CA LYS A 110 16.17 0.19 -0.39
C LYS A 110 16.54 1.54 -1.01
N GLN A 111 16.53 2.59 -0.20
CA GLN A 111 17.13 3.86 -0.56
C GLN A 111 18.64 3.76 -0.37
N GLU A 112 19.39 3.64 -1.46
CA GLU A 112 20.83 3.40 -1.41
C GLU A 112 21.60 4.52 -0.69
N LYS A 113 21.22 5.78 -0.88
CA LYS A 113 21.89 6.92 -0.21
C LYS A 113 21.74 6.91 1.31
N ALA A 114 20.59 6.45 1.80
CA ALA A 114 20.26 6.43 3.23
C ALA A 114 20.51 5.05 3.87
N GLU A 115 20.85 4.04 3.06
CA GLU A 115 20.88 2.61 3.42
C GLU A 115 19.64 2.13 4.19
N LEU A 116 18.49 2.72 3.87
CA LEU A 116 17.23 2.54 4.59
C LEU A 116 16.20 1.90 3.66
N MET A 117 15.45 0.91 4.16
CA MET A 117 14.26 0.44 3.44
C MET A 117 13.11 1.42 3.65
N MET A 118 12.50 1.85 2.55
CA MET A 118 11.29 2.64 2.55
C MET A 118 10.14 1.91 1.86
N LYS A 119 8.94 2.10 2.40
CA LYS A 119 7.69 1.64 1.80
C LYS A 119 6.52 2.42 2.36
N CYS A 120 5.42 2.47 1.62
CA CYS A 120 4.18 3.08 2.06
C CYS A 120 3.80 2.62 3.49
N ASN A 121 3.52 3.60 4.35
CA ASN A 121 3.08 3.44 5.73
C ASN A 121 1.61 3.84 5.90
N MET A 122 0.81 3.76 4.82
CA MET A 122 -0.58 4.22 4.75
C MET A 122 -0.76 5.72 5.09
N CYS A 123 0.29 6.55 4.97
CA CYS A 123 0.28 7.93 5.48
C CYS A 123 -0.23 7.97 6.94
N TYR A 124 0.36 7.14 7.81
CA TYR A 124 -0.11 6.96 9.18
C TYR A 124 -0.17 8.29 9.96
N ASP A 125 0.78 9.18 9.73
CA ASP A 125 0.81 10.57 10.20
C ASP A 125 -0.49 11.35 9.88
N ARG A 126 -1.07 11.10 8.70
CA ARG A 126 -2.33 11.70 8.26
C ARG A 126 -3.54 10.94 8.75
N THR A 127 -3.56 9.62 8.62
CA THR A 127 -4.73 8.80 8.98
C THR A 127 -4.98 8.81 10.48
N SER A 128 -3.93 8.84 11.31
CA SER A 128 -4.04 9.05 12.76
C SER A 128 -4.58 10.43 13.15
N ALA A 129 -4.55 11.41 12.23
CA ALA A 129 -5.19 12.72 12.40
C ALA A 129 -6.60 12.81 11.76
N GLY A 130 -7.16 11.70 11.28
CA GLY A 130 -8.46 11.65 10.60
C GLY A 130 -8.42 12.18 9.16
N LYS A 131 -7.24 12.33 8.56
CA LYS A 131 -7.06 12.77 7.17
C LYS A 131 -6.86 11.57 6.25
N LYS A 132 -7.22 11.71 4.97
CA LYS A 132 -6.97 10.68 3.95
C LYS A 132 -5.49 10.64 3.54
N PRO A 133 -4.96 9.47 3.13
CA PRO A 133 -3.64 9.38 2.51
C PRO A 133 -3.49 10.32 1.31
N MET A 134 -2.28 10.84 1.09
CA MET A 134 -2.02 11.82 0.02
C MET A 134 -2.38 11.27 -1.36
N CYS A 135 -1.94 10.05 -1.65
CA CYS A 135 -2.17 9.40 -2.95
C CYS A 135 -3.65 9.19 -3.28
N ALA A 136 -4.48 8.83 -2.29
CA ALA A 136 -5.93 8.69 -2.45
C ALA A 136 -6.65 10.05 -2.51
N THR A 137 -6.06 11.10 -1.94
CA THR A 137 -6.62 12.46 -1.97
C THR A 137 -6.49 13.09 -3.36
N VAL A 138 -5.38 12.84 -4.06
CA VAL A 138 -5.08 13.50 -5.34
C VAL A 138 -5.44 12.67 -6.57
N CYS A 139 -5.80 11.39 -6.42
CA CYS A 139 -6.02 10.50 -7.57
C CYS A 139 -7.23 10.95 -8.41
N PRO A 140 -7.02 11.51 -9.63
CA PRO A 140 -8.11 12.14 -10.38
C PRO A 140 -9.12 11.12 -10.90
N SER A 141 -8.66 9.92 -11.27
CA SER A 141 -9.51 8.84 -11.77
C SER A 141 -10.15 7.99 -10.67
N GLN A 142 -9.82 8.27 -9.40
CA GLN A 142 -10.23 7.47 -8.24
C GLN A 142 -9.84 5.99 -8.37
N ALA A 143 -8.65 5.73 -8.93
CA ALA A 143 -7.99 4.43 -8.90
C ALA A 143 -7.46 4.09 -7.50
N LEU A 144 -7.04 5.09 -6.72
CA LEU A 144 -6.73 4.95 -5.31
C LEU A 144 -7.86 5.60 -4.51
N PHE A 145 -8.54 4.83 -3.68
CA PHE A 145 -9.66 5.32 -2.88
C PHE A 145 -9.44 4.98 -1.40
N TYR A 146 -9.70 5.96 -0.54
CA TYR A 146 -9.70 5.79 0.91
C TYR A 146 -11.03 6.27 1.48
N GLY A 147 -11.78 5.35 2.08
CA GLY A 147 -13.16 5.56 2.52
C GLY A 147 -13.76 4.29 3.12
N THR A 148 -15.06 4.29 3.40
CA THR A 148 -15.72 3.12 3.95
C THR A 148 -15.99 2.06 2.89
N ARG A 149 -16.26 0.83 3.34
CA ARG A 149 -16.72 -0.26 2.48
C ARG A 149 -18.02 0.09 1.74
N GLU A 150 -18.97 0.68 2.44
CA GLU A 150 -20.25 1.10 1.87
C GLU A 150 -20.06 2.14 0.74
N GLU A 151 -19.19 3.13 0.97
CA GLU A 151 -18.90 4.18 -0.02
C GLU A 151 -18.33 3.60 -1.32
N ILE A 152 -17.37 2.67 -1.23
CA ILE A 152 -16.74 2.12 -2.44
C ILE A 152 -17.70 1.18 -3.19
N GLU A 153 -18.51 0.40 -2.50
CA GLU A 153 -19.52 -0.47 -3.13
C GLU A 153 -20.59 0.35 -3.86
N LYS A 154 -21.04 1.45 -3.26
CA LYS A 154 -21.95 2.38 -3.93
C LYS A 154 -21.31 3.03 -5.17
N LYS A 155 -20.02 3.36 -5.09
CA LYS A 155 -19.26 3.97 -6.19
C LYS A 155 -18.86 2.99 -7.30
N ARG A 156 -18.78 1.70 -6.99
CA ARG A 156 -18.33 0.62 -7.88
C ARG A 156 -19.31 -0.56 -7.77
N PRO A 157 -20.58 -0.36 -8.16
CA PRO A 157 -21.61 -1.35 -7.93
C PRO A 157 -21.31 -2.67 -8.62
N ASP A 158 -20.50 -2.71 -9.68
CA ASP A 158 -20.15 -3.91 -10.46
C ASP A 158 -18.78 -4.50 -10.14
N SER A 159 -18.14 -4.02 -9.08
CA SER A 159 -16.88 -4.54 -8.59
C SER A 159 -17.02 -4.99 -7.14
N VAL A 160 -16.14 -5.90 -6.74
CA VAL A 160 -16.00 -6.37 -5.37
C VAL A 160 -14.55 -6.15 -4.94
N PRO A 161 -14.29 -5.56 -3.77
CA PRO A 161 -12.94 -5.48 -3.24
C PRO A 161 -12.50 -6.83 -2.68
N VAL A 162 -11.31 -7.26 -3.08
CA VAL A 162 -10.66 -8.51 -2.73
C VAL A 162 -9.40 -8.21 -1.90
N ASP A 163 -9.21 -8.97 -0.82
CA ASP A 163 -8.06 -8.86 0.10
C ASP A 163 -7.30 -10.17 0.28
N THR A 164 -7.72 -11.23 -0.41
CA THR A 164 -7.12 -12.56 -0.31
C THR A 164 -6.34 -12.87 -1.58
N PHE A 165 -5.05 -13.14 -1.42
CA PHE A 165 -4.11 -13.43 -2.51
C PHE A 165 -3.50 -14.80 -2.32
N PHE A 166 -3.34 -15.54 -3.40
CA PHE A 166 -2.62 -16.81 -3.43
C PHE A 166 -1.36 -16.67 -4.28
N PHE A 167 -0.20 -16.86 -3.66
CA PHE A 167 1.11 -16.93 -4.32
C PHE A 167 1.56 -18.39 -4.29
N GLY A 168 1.31 -19.12 -5.37
CA GLY A 168 1.36 -20.59 -5.32
C GLY A 168 0.33 -21.15 -4.33
N GLU A 169 0.79 -21.92 -3.35
CA GLU A 169 -0.05 -22.48 -2.28
C GLU A 169 -0.21 -21.54 -1.07
N GLN A 170 0.54 -20.44 -1.03
CA GLN A 170 0.54 -19.54 0.11
C GLN A 170 -0.61 -18.53 0.02
N GLU A 171 -1.48 -18.53 1.04
CA GLU A 171 -2.51 -17.51 1.23
C GLU A 171 -1.91 -16.26 1.92
N VAL A 172 -2.21 -15.08 1.39
CA VAL A 172 -1.81 -13.78 1.95
C VAL A 172 -3.04 -12.88 2.04
N LYS A 173 -3.42 -12.52 3.26
CA LYS A 173 -4.50 -11.56 3.55
C LYS A 173 -3.98 -10.16 3.76
N THR A 174 -4.70 -9.16 3.25
CA THR A 174 -4.23 -7.77 3.19
C THR A 174 -5.23 -6.77 3.73
N LYS A 175 -4.74 -5.69 4.36
CA LYS A 175 -5.62 -4.58 4.75
C LYS A 175 -6.09 -3.78 3.54
N VAL A 176 -5.19 -3.53 2.59
CA VAL A 176 -5.51 -2.89 1.30
C VAL A 176 -6.21 -3.88 0.39
N LYS A 177 -7.26 -3.43 -0.31
CA LYS A 177 -8.11 -4.28 -1.15
C LYS A 177 -8.00 -3.88 -2.62
N ILE A 178 -8.03 -4.85 -3.52
CA ILE A 178 -8.08 -4.59 -4.97
C ILE A 178 -9.52 -4.75 -5.46
N MET A 179 -10.03 -3.77 -6.19
CA MET A 179 -11.33 -3.85 -6.85
C MET A 179 -11.24 -4.82 -8.03
N MET A 180 -12.05 -5.87 -7.99
CA MET A 180 -12.14 -6.91 -9.01
C MET A 180 -13.56 -7.02 -9.56
N PRO A 181 -13.79 -7.65 -10.73
CA PRO A 181 -15.15 -7.92 -11.20
C PRO A 181 -15.97 -8.69 -10.17
N LYS A 182 -17.28 -8.40 -10.09
CA LYS A 182 -18.23 -9.15 -9.25
C LYS A 182 -18.03 -10.66 -9.36
N GLY A 183 -18.13 -11.35 -8.22
CA GLY A 183 -17.92 -12.80 -8.12
C GLY A 183 -16.46 -13.21 -7.86
N SER A 184 -15.52 -12.28 -7.90
CA SER A 184 -14.13 -12.52 -7.48
C SER A 184 -14.05 -12.62 -5.95
N ASN A 185 -13.47 -13.71 -5.44
CA ASN A 185 -13.28 -13.93 -4.00
C ASN A 185 -11.81 -13.84 -3.57
N TYR A 186 -10.89 -14.09 -4.50
CA TYR A 186 -9.45 -14.08 -4.28
C TYR A 186 -8.72 -13.78 -5.59
N LEU A 187 -7.44 -13.44 -5.48
CA LEU A 187 -6.53 -13.30 -6.61
C LEU A 187 -5.47 -14.40 -6.57
N LYS A 188 -5.35 -15.19 -7.63
CA LYS A 188 -4.24 -16.15 -7.80
C LYS A 188 -3.16 -15.49 -8.64
N VAL A 189 -1.99 -15.32 -8.06
CA VAL A 189 -0.80 -14.82 -8.74
C VAL A 189 -0.03 -16.05 -9.24
N GLN A 190 0.05 -16.17 -10.57
CA GLN A 190 0.73 -17.26 -11.27
C GLN A 190 2.19 -16.93 -11.55
#